data_AF-N9VDY9-F1
#
_entry.id   AF-N9VDY9-F1
#
_cell.length_a   1.000
_cell.length_b   1.000
_cell.length_c   1.000
_cell.angle_alpha   90.00
_cell.angle_beta   90.00
_cell.angle_gamma   90.00
#
_symmetry.space_group_name_H-M   'P 1'
#
loop_
_entity.id
_entity.type
_entity.pdbx_description
1 polymer ?
#
loop_
_entity_poly.entity_id
_entity_poly.type
_entity_poly.pdbx_seq_one_letter_code
_entity_poly.pdbx_strand_id
1 'polypeptide(L)'
;MKEIRLFIENTSAPYVNKIIFLYVDIFLVQVALCFIGITEDINAIMLLTFYPSFLLLFLIHRKRYKTFMSEGGLTRIRLLPIRKSTFLYSELLFQFMTYLGLLCTHFLTWTALYFLMADKQPFLSNTFLFFQLSQATAATYMPFTAAVILLDLLKLITLTCISTLLLIGMETYKGLQTVLLYVGLLIIFLFIKLILAQMMPDFQAIEDWYAVAAMLLLLPIHAIQLKAFFMWKRRVMK
;
A
#
# COMPACT_ATOMS: atom_id res chain seq x y z
N MET A 1 13.84 21.84 20.11
CA MET A 1 13.45 20.44 19.76
C MET A 1 12.17 19.97 20.44
N LYS A 2 11.96 20.24 21.74
CA LYS A 2 10.75 19.83 22.49
C LYS A 2 9.43 20.35 21.88
N GLU A 3 9.41 21.61 21.43
CA GLU A 3 8.24 22.22 20.78
C GLU A 3 7.89 21.63 19.41
N ILE A 4 8.90 21.24 18.63
CA ILE A 4 8.69 20.63 17.31
C ILE A 4 8.16 19.21 17.46
N ARG A 5 8.67 18.46 18.45
CA ARG A 5 8.15 17.14 18.79
C ARG A 5 6.68 17.22 19.21
N LEU A 6 6.36 18.14 20.11
CA LEU A 6 4.99 18.32 20.62
C LEU A 6 4.03 18.77 19.50
N PHE A 7 4.52 19.59 18.57
CA PHE A 7 3.79 19.95 17.35
C PHE A 7 3.49 18.74 16.44
N ILE A 8 4.49 17.90 16.18
CA ILE A 8 4.31 16.68 15.38
C ILE A 8 3.34 15.71 16.07
N GLU A 9 3.46 15.53 17.38
CA GLU A 9 2.56 14.70 18.18
C GLU A 9 1.11 15.23 18.07
N ASN A 10 0.88 16.52 18.25
CA ASN A 10 -0.47 17.11 18.17
C ASN A 10 -1.08 17.03 16.75
N THR A 11 -0.27 17.21 15.71
CA THR A 11 -0.74 17.18 14.31
C THR A 11 -0.89 15.76 13.76
N SER A 12 -0.17 14.77 14.30
CA SER A 12 -0.10 13.42 13.73
C SER A 12 -0.75 12.34 14.59
N ALA A 13 -0.69 12.42 15.93
CA ALA A 13 -1.23 11.39 16.82
C ALA A 13 -2.75 11.14 16.63
N PRO A 14 -3.61 12.15 16.41
CA PRO A 14 -5.02 11.91 16.14
C PRO A 14 -5.26 11.07 14.88
N TYR A 15 -4.36 11.18 13.89
CA TYR A 15 -4.45 10.42 12.65
C TYR A 15 -3.88 9.00 12.82
N VAL A 16 -2.83 8.81 13.63
CA VAL A 16 -2.36 7.47 14.00
C VAL A 16 -3.48 6.66 14.65
N ASN A 17 -4.23 7.26 15.57
CA ASN A 17 -5.38 6.59 16.19
C ASN A 17 -6.44 6.20 15.14
N LYS A 18 -6.77 7.10 14.20
CA LYS A 18 -7.71 6.80 13.11
C LYS A 18 -7.24 5.65 12.22
N ILE A 19 -5.93 5.55 11.98
CA ILE A 19 -5.33 4.45 11.22
C ILE A 19 -5.46 3.12 11.98
N ILE A 20 -5.19 3.13 13.29
CA ILE A 20 -5.36 1.93 14.12
C ILE A 20 -6.82 1.49 14.17
N PHE A 21 -7.76 2.42 14.36
CA PHE A 21 -9.20 2.13 14.28
C PHE A 21 -9.59 1.53 12.93
N LEU A 22 -9.09 2.09 11.83
CA LEU A 22 -9.32 1.56 10.49
C LEU A 22 -8.88 0.10 10.38
N TYR A 23 -7.72 -0.28 10.95
CA TYR A 23 -7.28 -1.68 10.93
C TYR A 23 -8.22 -2.62 11.68
N VAL A 24 -8.67 -2.20 12.87
CA VAL A 24 -9.61 -2.99 13.67
C VAL A 24 -10.95 -3.14 12.95
N ASP A 25 -11.47 -2.04 12.39
CA ASP A 25 -12.73 -2.05 11.65
C ASP A 25 -12.66 -2.98 10.44
N ILE A 26 -11.58 -2.92 9.66
CA ILE A 26 -11.41 -3.78 8.48
C ILE A 26 -11.33 -5.25 8.87
N PHE A 27 -10.59 -5.57 9.93
CA PHE A 27 -10.51 -6.93 10.44
C PHE A 27 -11.90 -7.46 10.80
N LEU A 28 -12.66 -6.70 11.61
CA LEU A 28 -14.00 -7.11 12.04
C LEU A 28 -14.98 -7.22 10.88
N VAL A 29 -14.99 -6.24 9.96
CA VAL A 29 -15.87 -6.24 8.78
C VAL A 29 -15.55 -7.39 7.85
N GLN A 30 -14.27 -7.66 7.56
CA GLN A 30 -13.89 -8.79 6.71
C GLN A 30 -14.32 -10.12 7.32
N VAL A 31 -14.09 -10.33 8.62
CA VAL A 31 -14.55 -11.53 9.33
C VAL A 31 -16.08 -11.64 9.26
N ALA A 32 -16.82 -10.58 9.61
CA ALA A 32 -18.28 -10.59 9.63
C ALA A 32 -18.89 -10.83 8.24
N LEU A 33 -18.39 -10.18 7.18
CA LEU A 33 -18.88 -10.36 5.81
C LEU A 33 -18.65 -11.79 5.31
N CYS A 34 -17.55 -12.43 5.69
CA CYS A 34 -17.30 -13.83 5.34
C CYS A 34 -18.27 -14.79 6.04
N PHE A 35 -18.75 -14.46 7.25
CA PHE A 35 -19.77 -15.26 7.95
C PHE A 35 -21.18 -15.05 7.40
N ILE A 36 -21.52 -13.84 6.95
CA ILE A 36 -22.83 -13.53 6.37
C ILE A 36 -22.93 -14.09 4.94
N GLY A 37 -21.86 -13.97 4.15
CA GLY A 37 -21.80 -14.40 2.75
C GLY A 37 -21.28 -15.82 2.57
N ILE A 38 -22.01 -16.81 3.10
CA ILE A 38 -21.67 -18.24 3.08
C ILE A 38 -21.16 -18.69 1.67
N THR A 39 -19.83 -18.80 1.58
CA THR A 39 -19.00 -19.80 0.86
C THR A 39 -18.75 -19.75 -0.64
N GLU A 40 -19.40 -18.95 -1.48
CA GLU A 40 -19.12 -19.07 -2.94
C GLU A 40 -17.89 -18.27 -3.43
N ASP A 41 -17.57 -17.12 -2.84
CA ASP A 41 -16.37 -16.36 -3.22
C ASP A 41 -15.79 -15.49 -2.09
N ILE A 42 -15.16 -16.15 -1.11
CA ILE A 42 -14.47 -15.51 0.03
C ILE A 42 -13.40 -14.53 -0.47
N ASN A 43 -12.72 -14.85 -1.57
CA ASN A 43 -11.68 -13.99 -2.16
C ASN A 43 -12.25 -12.64 -2.61
N ALA A 44 -13.37 -12.64 -3.33
CA ALA A 44 -13.99 -11.40 -3.79
C ALA A 44 -14.43 -10.50 -2.63
N ILE A 45 -15.04 -11.06 -1.58
CA ILE A 45 -15.47 -10.31 -0.39
C ILE A 45 -14.27 -9.68 0.34
N MET A 46 -13.21 -10.46 0.48
CA MET A 46 -11.96 -10.04 1.10
C MET A 46 -11.30 -8.88 0.33
N LEU A 47 -11.25 -8.98 -1.00
CA LEU A 47 -10.73 -7.93 -1.89
C LEU A 47 -11.62 -6.68 -1.92
N LEU A 48 -12.95 -6.85 -1.90
CA LEU A 48 -13.92 -5.77 -1.88
C LEU A 48 -13.74 -4.85 -0.67
N THR A 49 -13.35 -5.42 0.47
CA THR A 49 -13.07 -4.61 1.68
C THR A 49 -11.64 -4.07 1.67
N PHE A 50 -10.69 -4.83 1.13
CA PHE A 50 -9.27 -4.49 1.14
C PHE A 50 -8.91 -3.30 0.23
N TYR A 51 -9.40 -3.25 -1.02
CA TYR A 51 -9.02 -2.17 -1.94
C TYR A 51 -9.54 -0.78 -1.53
N PRO A 52 -10.81 -0.60 -1.12
CA PRO A 52 -11.30 0.68 -0.60
C PRO A 52 -10.54 1.14 0.65
N SER A 53 -9.99 0.21 1.43
CA SER A 53 -9.23 0.53 2.63
C SER A 53 -7.93 1.28 2.33
N PHE A 54 -7.25 0.99 1.22
CA PHE A 54 -6.12 1.79 0.77
C PHE A 54 -6.52 3.23 0.43
N LEU A 55 -7.68 3.41 -0.19
CA LEU A 55 -8.21 4.74 -0.50
C LEU A 55 -8.56 5.51 0.78
N LEU A 56 -9.21 4.85 1.74
CA LEU A 56 -9.51 5.45 3.05
C LEU A 56 -8.22 5.86 3.78
N LEU A 57 -7.21 4.99 3.77
CA LEU A 57 -5.92 5.28 4.38
C LEU A 57 -5.20 6.44 3.68
N PHE A 58 -5.26 6.51 2.34
CA PHE A 58 -4.79 7.67 1.59
C PHE A 58 -5.51 8.97 1.98
N LEU A 59 -6.84 8.93 2.13
CA LEU A 59 -7.63 10.10 2.56
C LEU A 59 -7.27 10.54 3.98
N ILE A 60 -6.97 9.61 4.89
CA ILE A 60 -6.46 9.92 6.24
C ILE A 60 -5.11 10.61 6.15
N HIS A 61 -4.18 10.08 5.35
CA HIS A 61 -2.87 10.71 5.11
C HIS A 61 -3.00 12.12 4.51
N ARG A 62 -3.93 12.30 3.57
CA ARG A 62 -4.23 13.61 2.98
C ARG A 62 -4.73 14.60 4.02
N LYS A 63 -5.66 14.19 4.89
CA LYS A 63 -6.16 15.06 5.98
C LYS A 63 -5.03 15.41 6.96
N ARG A 64 -4.22 14.42 7.37
CA ARG A 64 -3.02 14.63 8.21
C ARG A 64 -2.09 15.65 7.59
N TYR A 65 -1.71 15.45 6.34
CA TYR A 65 -0.78 16.33 5.64
C TYR A 65 -1.35 17.74 5.50
N LYS A 66 -2.65 17.89 5.18
CA LYS A 66 -3.31 19.19 5.12
C LYS A 66 -3.29 19.93 6.46
N THR A 67 -3.60 19.25 7.57
CA THR A 67 -3.53 19.84 8.93
C THR A 67 -2.10 20.25 9.27
N PHE A 68 -1.13 19.37 9.00
CA PHE A 68 0.29 19.65 9.20
C PHE A 68 0.75 20.91 8.45
N MET A 69 0.31 21.06 7.20
CA MET A 69 0.62 22.22 6.37
C MET A 69 -0.07 23.49 6.87
N SER A 70 -1.36 23.44 7.24
CA SER A 70 -2.11 24.60 7.73
C SER A 70 -1.56 25.19 9.03
N GLU A 71 -0.97 24.35 9.88
CA GLU A 71 -0.36 24.81 11.14
C GLU A 71 1.10 25.28 10.98
N GLY A 72 1.57 25.43 9.74
CA GLY A 72 2.93 25.90 9.44
C GLY A 72 4.00 24.83 9.63
N GLY A 73 3.65 23.55 9.55
CA GLY A 73 4.61 22.45 9.74
C GLY A 73 5.79 22.51 8.77
N LEU A 74 5.57 22.99 7.54
CA LEU A 74 6.63 23.12 6.56
C LEU A 74 7.67 24.20 6.92
N THR A 75 7.24 25.36 7.43
CA THR A 75 8.19 26.40 7.85
C THR A 75 9.02 25.92 9.04
N ARG A 76 8.40 25.20 9.98
CA ARG A 76 9.08 24.59 11.14
C ARG A 76 10.10 23.53 10.73
N ILE A 77 9.77 22.64 9.79
CA ILE A 77 10.73 21.65 9.26
C ILE A 77 11.92 22.32 8.59
N ARG A 78 11.70 23.42 7.84
CA ARG A 78 12.78 24.14 7.17
C ARG A 78 13.80 24.76 8.13
N LEU A 79 13.40 25.00 9.38
CA LEU A 79 14.26 25.54 10.42
C LEU A 79 15.06 24.45 11.16
N LEU A 80 14.71 23.17 10.97
CA LEU A 80 15.46 22.07 11.56
C LEU A 80 16.83 21.91 10.86
N PRO A 81 17.89 21.56 11.60
CA PRO A 81 19.22 21.29 11.05
C PRO A 81 19.26 19.89 10.38
N ILE A 82 18.24 19.56 9.58
CA ILE A 82 18.15 18.30 8.84
C ILE A 82 18.16 18.57 7.34
N ARG A 83 18.67 17.61 6.58
CA ARG A 83 18.54 17.65 5.13
C ARG A 83 17.05 17.59 4.78
N LYS A 84 16.61 18.43 3.85
CA LYS A 84 15.21 18.45 3.43
C LYS A 84 14.74 17.06 2.99
N SER A 85 15.63 16.25 2.41
CA SER A 85 15.33 14.90 1.90
C SER A 85 14.91 13.96 3.01
N THR A 86 15.39 14.18 4.22
CA THR A 86 15.01 13.42 5.40
C THR A 86 13.51 13.50 5.66
N PHE A 87 12.86 14.65 5.40
CA PHE A 87 11.40 14.75 5.57
C PHE A 87 10.62 13.91 4.56
N LEU A 88 11.05 13.89 3.29
CA LEU A 88 10.41 13.04 2.28
C LEU A 88 10.57 11.56 2.62
N TYR A 89 11.76 11.15 3.04
CA TYR A 89 12.00 9.77 3.46
C TYR A 89 11.19 9.39 4.69
N SER A 90 11.02 10.30 5.66
CA SER A 90 10.14 10.03 6.81
C SER A 90 8.68 9.90 6.41
N GLU A 91 8.21 10.71 5.45
CA GLU A 91 6.83 10.63 4.94
C GLU A 91 6.59 9.35 4.14
N LEU A 92 7.56 8.98 3.29
CA LEU A 92 7.53 7.73 2.52
C LEU A 92 7.55 6.52 3.46
N LEU A 93 8.42 6.51 4.47
CA LEU A 93 8.48 5.44 5.47
C LEU A 93 7.19 5.36 6.28
N PHE A 94 6.64 6.50 6.70
CA PHE A 94 5.38 6.51 7.45
C PHE A 94 4.24 5.93 6.63
N GLN A 95 4.07 6.35 5.37
CA GLN A 95 3.05 5.79 4.49
C GLN A 95 3.29 4.29 4.23
N PHE A 96 4.53 3.89 3.98
CA PHE A 96 4.90 2.48 3.80
C PHE A 96 4.46 1.63 4.99
N MET A 97 4.82 2.05 6.21
CA MET A 97 4.48 1.33 7.43
C MET A 97 2.96 1.23 7.63
N THR A 98 2.21 2.26 7.26
CA THR A 98 0.75 2.21 7.38
C THR A 98 0.08 1.32 6.34
N TYR A 99 0.54 1.34 5.10
CA TYR A 99 0.03 0.39 4.09
C TYR A 99 0.46 -1.05 4.38
N LEU A 100 1.67 -1.24 4.92
CA LEU A 100 2.12 -2.54 5.40
C LEU A 100 1.23 -3.03 6.55
N GLY A 101 0.88 -2.15 7.50
CA GLY A 101 -0.07 -2.46 8.57
C GLY A 101 -1.41 -2.95 8.04
N LEU A 102 -1.96 -2.28 7.02
CA LEU A 102 -3.20 -2.70 6.35
C LEU A 102 -3.06 -4.09 5.69
N LEU A 103 -1.94 -4.35 5.01
CA LEU A 103 -1.65 -5.66 4.43
C LEU A 103 -1.54 -6.75 5.50
N CYS A 104 -0.87 -6.46 6.62
CA CYS A 104 -0.79 -7.37 7.77
C CYS A 104 -2.16 -7.65 8.37
N THR A 105 -3.03 -6.65 8.49
CA THR A 105 -4.43 -6.85 8.93
C THR A 105 -5.16 -7.82 8.01
N HIS A 106 -5.00 -7.67 6.70
CA HIS A 106 -5.61 -8.56 5.73
C HIS A 106 -5.13 -10.02 5.87
N PHE A 107 -3.82 -10.23 6.04
CA PHE A 107 -3.27 -11.57 6.33
C PHE A 107 -3.75 -12.14 7.67
N LEU A 108 -3.91 -11.28 8.68
CA LEU A 108 -4.44 -11.67 9.98
C LEU A 108 -5.90 -12.13 9.85
N THR A 109 -6.72 -11.44 9.07
CA THR A 109 -8.10 -11.87 8.78
C THR A 109 -8.12 -13.24 8.09
N TRP A 110 -7.29 -13.43 7.05
CA TRP A 110 -7.15 -14.74 6.37
C TRP A 110 -6.80 -15.86 7.35
N THR A 111 -5.86 -15.59 8.25
CA THR A 111 -5.45 -16.53 9.29
C THR A 111 -6.58 -16.82 10.28
N ALA A 112 -7.34 -15.81 10.69
CA ALA A 112 -8.49 -15.97 11.59
C ALA A 112 -9.60 -16.82 10.94
N LEU A 113 -9.94 -16.53 9.68
CA LEU A 113 -10.92 -17.30 8.91
C LEU A 113 -10.50 -18.76 8.75
N TYR A 114 -9.22 -19.00 8.49
CA TYR A 114 -8.66 -20.35 8.42
C TYR A 114 -8.91 -21.15 9.71
N PHE A 115 -8.62 -20.56 10.88
CA PHE A 115 -8.87 -21.22 12.17
C PHE A 115 -10.36 -21.41 12.45
N LEU A 116 -11.20 -20.43 12.09
CA LEU A 116 -12.65 -20.51 12.30
C LEU A 116 -13.34 -21.56 11.41
N MET A 117 -12.71 -21.94 10.29
CA MET A 117 -13.19 -22.97 9.37
C MET A 117 -12.38 -24.28 9.48
N ALA A 118 -11.55 -24.44 10.51
CA ALA A 118 -10.62 -25.57 10.66
C ALA A 118 -11.33 -26.93 10.61
N ASP A 119 -12.53 -27.04 11.19
CA ASP A 119 -13.32 -28.29 11.21
C ASP A 119 -13.81 -28.72 9.82
N LYS A 120 -13.85 -27.79 8.86
CA LYS A 120 -14.20 -28.05 7.46
C LYS A 120 -12.98 -28.36 6.59
N GLN A 121 -11.78 -28.32 7.16
CA GLN A 121 -10.54 -28.57 6.43
C GLN A 121 -10.08 -30.02 6.58
N PRO A 122 -9.51 -30.63 5.52
CA PRO A 122 -9.20 -32.05 5.50
C PRO A 122 -8.10 -32.50 6.47
N PHE A 123 -7.39 -31.57 7.15
CA PHE A 123 -6.26 -31.91 8.04
C PHE A 123 -6.51 -31.46 9.49
N LEU A 124 -7.56 -32.00 10.12
CA LEU A 124 -8.12 -31.61 11.44
C LEU A 124 -7.21 -31.55 12.68
N SER A 125 -5.88 -31.73 12.61
CA SER A 125 -5.03 -31.74 13.83
C SER A 125 -3.60 -31.19 13.72
N ASN A 126 -2.99 -31.10 12.53
CA ASN A 126 -1.64 -30.52 12.32
C ASN A 126 -1.60 -29.49 11.18
N THR A 127 -2.76 -28.95 10.84
CA THR A 127 -3.06 -28.12 9.67
C THR A 127 -2.12 -26.92 9.57
N PHE A 128 -1.87 -26.21 10.67
CA PHE A 128 -1.12 -24.94 10.64
C PHE A 128 0.35 -25.09 10.23
N LEU A 129 1.08 -26.04 10.83
CA LEU A 129 2.49 -26.30 10.49
C LEU A 129 2.62 -26.91 9.10
N PHE A 130 1.73 -27.83 8.73
CA PHE A 130 1.74 -28.45 7.40
C PHE A 130 1.37 -27.44 6.30
N PHE A 131 0.49 -26.48 6.60
CA PHE A 131 0.10 -25.38 5.73
C PHE A 131 1.20 -24.32 5.57
N GLN A 132 1.93 -23.96 6.63
CA GLN A 132 3.09 -23.08 6.54
C GLN A 132 4.29 -23.71 5.83
N LEU A 133 4.47 -25.04 5.95
CA LEU A 133 5.66 -25.74 5.45
C LEU A 133 5.48 -26.36 4.05
N SER A 134 4.24 -26.62 3.61
CA SER A 134 3.96 -27.21 2.29
C SER A 134 3.48 -26.16 1.29
N GLN A 135 4.31 -25.87 0.28
CA GLN A 135 3.98 -24.96 -0.81
C GLN A 135 2.71 -25.39 -1.59
N ALA A 136 2.45 -26.69 -1.73
CA ALA A 136 1.28 -27.21 -2.43
C ALA A 136 -0.02 -26.98 -1.64
N THR A 137 0.04 -27.16 -0.31
CA THR A 137 -1.11 -26.94 0.58
C THR A 137 -1.36 -25.45 0.77
N ALA A 138 -0.30 -24.64 0.88
CA ALA A 138 -0.40 -23.18 0.81
C ALA A 138 -1.10 -22.79 -0.50
N ALA A 139 -0.57 -23.14 -1.68
CA ALA A 139 -1.17 -22.77 -2.97
C ALA A 139 -2.64 -23.20 -3.14
N THR A 140 -3.06 -24.30 -2.51
CA THR A 140 -4.44 -24.81 -2.59
C THR A 140 -5.42 -24.03 -1.70
N TYR A 141 -4.98 -23.57 -0.52
CA TYR A 141 -5.88 -22.94 0.47
C TYR A 141 -5.59 -21.44 0.72
N MET A 142 -4.42 -20.94 0.33
CA MET A 142 -4.08 -19.53 0.16
C MET A 142 -3.14 -19.36 -1.05
N PRO A 143 -3.55 -18.72 -2.15
CA PRO A 143 -2.80 -18.64 -3.40
C PRO A 143 -1.54 -17.73 -3.35
N PHE A 144 -0.80 -17.71 -2.24
CA PHE A 144 0.42 -16.94 -2.06
C PHE A 144 1.64 -17.74 -2.53
N THR A 145 1.90 -17.75 -3.83
CA THR A 145 3.19 -18.20 -4.37
C THR A 145 4.29 -17.16 -4.07
N ALA A 146 5.57 -17.54 -4.17
CA ALA A 146 6.67 -16.59 -4.01
C ALA A 146 6.56 -15.39 -4.98
N ALA A 147 6.07 -15.62 -6.19
CA ALA A 147 5.83 -14.58 -7.18
C ALA A 147 4.72 -13.61 -6.74
N VAL A 148 3.62 -14.13 -6.18
CA VAL A 148 2.51 -13.33 -5.64
C VAL A 148 2.96 -12.49 -4.45
N ILE A 149 3.72 -13.05 -3.52
CA ILE A 149 4.26 -12.32 -2.36
C ILE A 149 5.18 -11.18 -2.82
N LEU A 150 6.09 -11.47 -3.76
CA LEU A 150 6.99 -10.47 -4.33
C LEU A 150 6.20 -9.37 -5.07
N LEU A 151 5.18 -9.77 -5.83
CA LEU A 151 4.31 -8.85 -6.54
C LEU A 151 3.53 -7.93 -5.59
N ASP A 152 3.03 -8.46 -4.48
CA ASP A 152 2.29 -7.68 -3.49
C ASP A 152 3.19 -6.72 -2.72
N LEU A 153 4.44 -7.12 -2.41
CA LEU A 153 5.45 -6.21 -1.88
C LEU A 153 5.78 -5.08 -2.86
N LEU A 154 5.92 -5.40 -4.15
CA LEU A 154 6.18 -4.40 -5.18
C LEU A 154 4.99 -3.46 -5.38
N LYS A 155 3.75 -3.97 -5.38
CA LYS A 155 2.53 -3.14 -5.38
C LYS A 155 2.50 -2.21 -4.18
N LEU A 156 2.89 -2.70 -2.99
CA LEU A 156 2.95 -1.90 -1.77
C LEU A 156 3.94 -0.74 -1.90
N ILE A 157 5.15 -1.00 -2.42
CA ILE A 157 6.17 0.01 -2.67
C ILE A 157 5.65 1.03 -3.70
N THR A 158 5.12 0.56 -4.83
CA THR A 158 4.58 1.39 -5.90
C THR A 158 3.45 2.29 -5.40
N LEU A 159 2.49 1.73 -4.66
CA LEU A 159 1.38 2.48 -4.08
C LEU A 159 1.85 3.53 -3.09
N THR A 160 2.83 3.20 -2.24
CA THR A 160 3.45 4.15 -1.30
C THR A 160 4.11 5.32 -2.03
N CYS A 161 4.88 5.03 -3.07
CA CYS A 161 5.54 6.04 -3.88
C CYS A 161 4.51 6.96 -4.55
N ILE A 162 3.48 6.37 -5.18
CA ILE A 162 2.41 7.11 -5.84
C ILE A 162 1.65 7.98 -4.84
N SER A 163 1.24 7.43 -3.69
CA SER A 163 0.49 8.20 -2.69
C SER A 163 1.32 9.35 -2.14
N THR A 164 2.59 9.12 -1.85
CA THR A 164 3.50 10.16 -1.33
C THR A 164 3.69 11.27 -2.37
N LEU A 165 3.91 10.90 -3.63
CA LEU A 165 4.05 11.84 -4.73
C LEU A 165 2.76 12.60 -5.01
N LEU A 166 1.59 11.96 -4.90
CA LEU A 166 0.30 12.64 -5.03
C LEU A 166 0.07 13.62 -3.88
N LEU A 167 0.34 13.22 -2.64
CA LEU A 167 0.18 14.08 -1.46
C LEU A 167 1.02 15.35 -1.56
N ILE A 168 2.28 15.21 -1.96
CA ILE A 168 3.19 16.34 -2.17
C ILE A 168 2.85 17.09 -3.47
N GLY A 169 2.43 16.35 -4.49
CA GLY A 169 2.08 16.83 -5.81
C GLY A 169 0.82 17.68 -5.83
N MET A 170 -0.18 17.41 -4.98
CA MET A 170 -1.40 18.23 -4.89
C MET A 170 -1.13 19.66 -4.41
N GLU A 171 -0.05 19.88 -3.66
CA GLU A 171 0.37 21.19 -3.15
C GLU A 171 1.36 21.90 -4.10
N THR A 172 1.77 21.24 -5.18
CA THR A 172 2.65 21.82 -6.20
C THR A 172 1.93 21.80 -7.55
N TYR A 173 2.21 22.74 -8.47
CA TYR A 173 1.57 22.74 -9.81
C TYR A 173 1.87 21.49 -10.68
N LYS A 174 2.54 20.47 -10.12
CA LYS A 174 2.97 19.24 -10.77
C LYS A 174 2.06 18.03 -10.47
N GLY A 175 1.05 18.15 -9.61
CA GLY A 175 0.16 17.04 -9.27
C GLY A 175 -0.51 16.38 -10.48
N LEU A 176 -0.98 17.19 -11.45
CA LEU A 176 -1.57 16.69 -12.69
C LEU A 176 -0.55 15.91 -13.53
N GLN A 177 0.70 16.36 -13.60
CA GLN A 177 1.76 15.66 -14.34
C GLN A 177 2.06 14.28 -13.74
N THR A 178 2.06 14.19 -12.41
CA THR A 178 2.23 12.91 -11.69
C THR A 178 1.09 11.95 -11.97
N VAL A 179 -0.16 12.43 -11.90
CA VAL A 179 -1.33 11.61 -12.22
C VAL A 179 -1.25 11.10 -13.66
N LEU A 180 -0.99 11.99 -14.63
CA LEU A 180 -0.92 11.64 -16.04
C LEU A 180 0.20 10.64 -16.34
N LEU A 181 1.37 10.76 -15.69
CA LEU A 181 2.48 9.81 -15.85
C LEU A 181 2.08 8.41 -15.39
N TYR A 182 1.49 8.28 -14.19
CA TYR A 182 1.10 6.96 -13.66
C TYR A 182 -0.07 6.35 -14.43
N VAL A 183 -1.04 7.16 -14.87
CA VAL A 183 -2.12 6.71 -15.75
C VAL A 183 -1.56 6.25 -17.10
N GLY A 184 -0.61 6.97 -17.69
CA GLY A 184 0.05 6.58 -18.93
C GLY A 184 0.80 5.25 -18.81
N LEU A 185 1.55 5.07 -17.71
CA LEU A 185 2.24 3.80 -17.41
C LEU A 185 1.27 2.64 -17.22
N LEU A 186 0.13 2.87 -16.56
CA LEU A 186 -0.93 1.86 -16.41
C LEU A 186 -1.50 1.44 -17.77
N ILE A 187 -1.79 2.40 -18.65
CA ILE A 187 -2.29 2.12 -20.00
C ILE A 187 -1.27 1.30 -20.80
N ILE A 188 0.02 1.66 -20.75
CA ILE A 188 1.09 0.91 -21.40
C ILE A 188 1.13 -0.53 -20.87
N PHE A 189 1.08 -0.71 -19.54
CA PHE A 189 1.10 -2.04 -18.93
C PHE A 189 -0.11 -2.89 -19.33
N LEU A 190 -1.32 -2.31 -19.33
CA LEU A 190 -2.54 -2.99 -19.79
C LEU A 190 -2.45 -3.38 -21.28
N PHE A 191 -1.87 -2.52 -22.11
CA PHE A 191 -1.70 -2.79 -23.53
C PHE A 191 -0.72 -3.93 -23.79
N ILE A 192 0.41 -3.96 -23.07
CA ILE A 192 1.36 -5.07 -23.20
C ILE A 192 0.75 -6.38 -22.67
N LYS A 193 -0.01 -6.33 -21.57
CA LYS A 193 -0.75 -7.49 -21.05
C LYS A 193 -1.73 -8.03 -22.10
N LEU A 194 -2.48 -7.15 -22.76
CA LEU A 194 -3.44 -7.53 -23.79
C LEU A 194 -2.77 -8.21 -24.99
N ILE A 195 -1.65 -7.67 -25.48
CA ILE A 195 -0.88 -8.26 -26.59
C ILE A 195 -0.38 -9.65 -26.21
N LEU A 196 0.20 -9.81 -25.01
CA LEU A 196 0.72 -11.09 -24.55
C LEU A 196 -0.37 -12.15 -24.38
N ALA A 197 -1.53 -11.76 -23.83
CA ALA A 197 -2.68 -12.65 -23.69
C ALA A 197 -3.19 -13.17 -25.05
N GLN A 198 -3.05 -12.37 -26.12
CA GLN A 198 -3.41 -12.77 -27.47
C GLN A 198 -2.35 -13.65 -28.16
N MET A 199 -1.07 -13.44 -27.85
CA MET A 199 0.03 -14.17 -28.48
C MET A 199 0.35 -15.51 -27.82
N MET A 200 0.04 -15.69 -26.54
CA MET A 200 0.38 -16.90 -25.77
C MET A 200 -0.75 -17.28 -24.79
N PRO A 201 -1.80 -17.98 -25.24
CA PRO A 201 -2.97 -18.29 -24.41
C PRO A 201 -2.70 -19.26 -23.24
N ASP A 202 -1.66 -20.09 -23.30
CA ASP A 202 -1.35 -21.11 -22.28
C ASP A 202 -0.39 -20.61 -21.15
N PHE A 203 -0.15 -19.31 -21.05
CA PHE A 203 0.95 -18.72 -20.25
C PHE A 203 0.56 -18.21 -18.84
N GLN A 204 -0.44 -18.80 -18.18
CA GLN A 204 -0.94 -18.36 -16.86
C GLN A 204 0.15 -18.31 -15.76
N ALA A 205 1.11 -19.23 -15.74
CA ALA A 205 2.17 -19.28 -14.73
C ALA A 205 3.25 -18.16 -14.88
N ILE A 206 3.29 -17.48 -16.02
CA ILE A 206 4.24 -16.39 -16.30
C ILE A 206 3.61 -15.01 -16.11
N GLU A 207 2.27 -14.92 -15.97
CA GLU A 207 1.59 -13.65 -15.69
C GLU A 207 2.11 -12.98 -14.41
N ASP A 208 2.31 -13.75 -13.33
CA ASP A 208 2.77 -13.20 -12.05
C ASP A 208 4.21 -12.69 -12.13
N TRP A 209 5.11 -13.46 -12.73
CA TRP A 209 6.51 -13.06 -12.91
C TRP A 209 6.68 -11.90 -13.89
N TYR A 210 5.81 -11.81 -14.89
CA TYR A 210 5.77 -10.67 -15.79
C TYR A 210 5.29 -9.40 -15.07
N ALA A 211 4.24 -9.50 -14.24
CA ALA A 211 3.77 -8.41 -13.41
C ALA A 211 4.86 -7.94 -12.42
N VAL A 212 5.62 -8.88 -11.86
CA VAL A 212 6.81 -8.59 -11.04
C VAL A 212 7.84 -7.80 -11.85
N ALA A 213 8.22 -8.28 -13.04
CA ALA A 213 9.20 -7.61 -13.89
C ALA A 213 8.77 -6.19 -14.27
N ALA A 214 7.49 -5.99 -14.62
CA ALA A 214 6.95 -4.67 -14.92
C ALA A 214 6.97 -3.73 -13.71
N MET A 215 6.60 -4.23 -12.52
CA MET A 215 6.67 -3.44 -11.30
C MET A 215 8.12 -3.08 -10.91
N LEU A 216 9.08 -3.97 -11.16
CA LEU A 216 10.50 -3.67 -10.97
C LEU A 216 10.97 -2.53 -11.87
N LEU A 217 10.48 -2.47 -13.12
CA LEU A 217 10.78 -1.39 -14.06
C LEU A 217 10.18 -0.03 -13.63
N LEU A 218 9.18 -0.02 -12.74
CA LEU A 218 8.63 1.22 -12.18
C LEU A 218 9.51 1.82 -11.07
N LEU A 219 10.33 1.02 -10.38
CA LEU A 219 11.17 1.49 -9.27
C LEU A 219 12.11 2.65 -9.65
N PRO A 220 12.85 2.62 -10.78
CA PRO A 220 13.66 3.75 -11.22
C PRO A 220 12.83 5.02 -11.48
N ILE A 221 11.63 4.87 -12.03
CA ILE A 221 10.73 6.02 -12.31
C ILE A 221 10.31 6.68 -11.00
N HIS A 222 9.95 5.89 -9.98
CA HIS A 222 9.66 6.42 -8.65
C HIS A 222 10.84 7.21 -8.07
N ALA A 223 12.06 6.68 -8.17
CA ALA A 223 13.27 7.35 -7.70
C ALA A 223 13.53 8.69 -8.43
N ILE A 224 13.38 8.71 -9.75
CA ILE A 224 13.53 9.93 -10.57
C ILE A 224 12.47 10.98 -10.18
N GLN A 225 11.20 10.56 -10.04
CA GLN A 225 10.11 11.45 -9.66
C GLN A 225 10.30 12.02 -8.25
N LEU A 226 10.63 11.19 -7.26
CA LEU A 226 10.92 11.65 -5.91
C LEU A 226 12.04 12.69 -5.89
N LYS A 227 13.10 12.51 -6.70
CA LYS A 227 14.18 13.49 -6.88
C LYS A 227 13.71 14.79 -7.58
N ALA A 228 12.82 14.70 -8.57
CA ALA A 228 12.31 15.86 -9.30
C ALA A 228 11.35 16.74 -8.46
N PHE A 229 10.55 16.12 -7.59
CA PHE A 229 9.76 16.81 -6.57
C PHE A 229 10.64 17.43 -5.48
N PHE A 230 11.85 16.89 -5.30
CA PHE A 230 12.83 17.34 -4.32
C PHE A 230 13.44 18.73 -4.60
N MET A 231 13.36 19.20 -5.85
CA MET A 231 13.78 20.56 -6.21
C MET A 231 12.74 21.59 -5.74
N TRP A 232 12.52 21.66 -4.43
CA TRP A 232 11.97 22.85 -3.78
C TRP A 232 13.00 23.95 -3.99
N LYS A 233 12.82 24.73 -5.07
CA LYS A 233 13.66 25.92 -5.35
C LYS A 233 13.81 26.67 -4.03
N ARG A 234 15.06 26.93 -3.62
CA ARG A 234 15.34 27.98 -2.62
C ARG A 234 14.49 29.17 -3.07
N ARG A 235 13.70 29.77 -2.17
CA ARG A 235 13.48 31.21 -2.36
C ARG A 235 14.88 31.78 -2.37
N VAL A 236 15.35 32.18 -3.54
CA VAL A 236 16.47 33.10 -3.63
C VAL A 236 15.94 34.31 -2.90
N MET A 237 16.43 34.56 -1.67
CA MET A 237 16.20 35.86 -1.06
C MET A 237 16.89 36.83 -2.00
N LYS A 238 16.10 37.61 -2.73
CA LYS A 238 16.58 38.84 -3.32
C LYS A 238 16.80 39.83 -2.19
#